data_AF-A0A7K3XP11-F1
#
_entry.id   AF-A0A7K3XP11-F1
#
_cell.length_a   1.000
_cell.length_b   1.000
_cell.length_c   1.000
_cell.angle_alpha   90.00
_cell.angle_beta   90.00
_cell.angle_gamma   90.00
#
_symmetry.space_group_name_H-M   'P 1'
#
loop_
_entity.id
_entity.type
_entity.pdbx_description
1 polymer ?
#
loop_
_entity_poly.entity_id
_entity_poly.type
_entity_poly.pdbx_seq_one_letter_code
_entity_poly.pdbx_strand_id
1 'polypeptide(L)' 'METTDKEILIEAINDCAKTDGWANLAEVGVDLRLKGVKYGKLSKFIHNYSDIVETKIDELRQPPVVYARLIQDY' A
#
# COMPACT_ATOMS: atom_id res chain seq x y z
N MET A 1 -7.23 21.96 -1.82
CA MET A 1 -7.55 20.72 -2.56
C MET A 1 -7.64 19.63 -1.53
N GLU A 2 -8.75 18.92 -1.48
CA GLU A 2 -8.96 17.80 -0.55
C GLU A 2 -8.25 16.59 -1.16
N THR A 3 -7.16 16.14 -0.56
CA THR A 3 -6.42 14.97 -1.04
C THR A 3 -7.26 13.73 -0.78
N THR A 4 -7.54 12.97 -1.83
CA THR A 4 -8.34 11.75 -1.75
C THR A 4 -7.55 10.60 -1.12
N ASP A 5 -8.24 9.64 -0.49
CA ASP A 5 -7.62 8.41 0.02
C ASP A 5 -6.78 7.68 -1.05
N LYS A 6 -7.17 7.82 -2.34
CA LYS A 6 -6.43 7.27 -3.48
C LYS A 6 -5.07 7.93 -3.66
N GLU A 7 -5.01 9.25 -3.63
CA GLU A 7 -3.76 10.01 -3.75
C GLU A 7 -2.83 9.74 -2.57
N ILE A 8 -3.39 9.69 -1.36
CA ILE A 8 -2.63 9.37 -0.15
C ILE A 8 -2.07 7.94 -0.22
N LEU A 9 -2.84 6.98 -0.75
CA LEU A 9 -2.37 5.62 -0.97
C LEU A 9 -1.21 5.55 -1.98
N ILE A 10 -1.31 6.26 -3.10
CA ILE A 10 -0.25 6.35 -4.11
C ILE A 10 1.03 6.91 -3.50
N GLU A 11 0.90 8.01 -2.76
CA GLU A 11 2.00 8.64 -2.06
C GLU A 11 2.64 7.68 -1.03
N ALA A 12 1.82 7.05 -0.19
CA ALA A 12 2.30 6.10 0.83
C ALA A 12 3.03 4.89 0.23
N ILE A 13 2.56 4.35 -0.89
CA ILE A 13 3.25 3.27 -1.59
C ILE A 13 4.59 3.76 -2.14
N ASN A 14 4.64 4.94 -2.75
CA ASN A 14 5.89 5.48 -3.29
C ASN A 14 6.91 5.78 -2.19
N ASP A 15 6.49 6.34 -1.06
CA ASP A 15 7.36 6.64 0.08
C ASP A 15 7.93 5.37 0.72
N CYS A 16 7.15 4.29 0.73
CA CYS A 16 7.54 3.00 1.31
C CYS A 16 8.18 2.04 0.29
N ALA A 17 8.15 2.37 -1.01
CA ALA A 17 8.66 1.49 -2.06
C ALA A 17 10.18 1.43 -2.02
N LYS A 18 10.71 0.22 -2.17
CA LYS A 18 12.15 0.00 -2.34
C LYS A 18 12.55 0.15 -3.81
N THR A 19 13.82 -0.09 -4.10
CA THR A 19 14.38 0.01 -5.46
C THR A 19 13.74 -0.93 -6.48
N ASP A 20 13.03 -1.96 -6.04
CA ASP A 20 12.27 -2.89 -6.87
C ASP A 20 10.79 -2.47 -7.08
N GLY A 21 10.40 -1.31 -6.55
CA GLY A 21 9.05 -0.76 -6.60
C GLY A 21 8.07 -1.40 -5.61
N TRP A 22 8.50 -2.38 -4.79
CA TRP A 22 7.63 -3.02 -3.81
C TRP A 22 7.76 -2.35 -2.44
N ALA A 23 6.62 -1.99 -1.87
CA ALA A 23 6.49 -1.48 -0.52
C ALA A 23 5.99 -2.57 0.42
N ASN A 24 6.53 -2.64 1.63
CA ASN A 24 6.00 -3.53 2.67
C ASN A 24 4.62 -3.02 3.10
N LEU A 25 3.59 -3.86 3.02
CA LEU A 25 2.23 -3.44 3.30
C LEU A 25 2.05 -2.97 4.75
N ALA A 26 2.82 -3.50 5.70
CA ALA A 26 2.78 -3.03 7.07
C ALA A 26 3.30 -1.59 7.21
N GLU A 27 4.33 -1.22 6.45
CA GLU A 27 4.91 0.13 6.43
C GLU A 27 3.92 1.12 5.77
N VAL A 28 3.34 0.74 4.63
CA VAL A 28 2.28 1.50 3.96
C VAL A 28 1.11 1.77 4.90
N GLY A 29 0.70 0.77 5.69
CA GLY A 29 -0.37 0.95 6.69
C GLY A 29 -0.02 1.96 7.78
N VAL A 30 1.23 1.99 8.26
CA VAL A 30 1.67 2.99 9.23
C VAL A 30 1.62 4.38 8.61
N ASP A 31 2.14 4.54 7.39
CA ASP A 31 2.17 5.82 6.69
C ASP A 31 0.77 6.37 6.40
N LEU A 32 -0.15 5.53 5.91
CA LEU A 32 -1.56 5.89 5.69
C LEU A 32 -2.23 6.43 6.96
N ARG A 33 -1.95 5.83 8.12
CA ARG A 33 -2.49 6.29 9.41
C ARG A 33 -1.90 7.62 9.83
N LEU A 34 -0.60 7.83 9.61
CA LEU A 34 0.07 9.12 9.88
C LEU A 34 -0.49 10.23 8.99
N LYS A 35 -0.88 9.91 7.76
CA LYS A 35 -1.54 10.81 6.80
C LYS A 35 -3.05 10.96 7.02
N GLY A 36 -3.60 10.32 8.06
CA GLY A 36 -4.99 10.52 8.51
C GLY A 36 -6.03 9.63 7.83
N VAL A 37 -5.62 8.66 6.99
CA VAL A 37 -6.55 7.73 6.34
C VAL A 37 -7.12 6.77 7.35
N LYS A 38 -8.45 6.67 7.38
CA LYS A 38 -9.19 5.78 8.30
C LYS A 38 -9.64 4.53 7.56
N TYR A 39 -9.10 3.39 7.95
CA TYR A 39 -9.53 2.09 7.44
C TYR A 39 -9.65 1.05 8.56
N GLY A 40 -10.58 0.11 8.41
CA GLY A 40 -10.76 -0.98 9.37
C GLY A 40 -9.69 -2.07 9.22
N LYS A 41 -9.69 -2.76 8.08
CA LYS A 41 -8.68 -3.77 7.72
C LYS A 41 -7.90 -3.29 6.51
N LEU A 42 -6.58 -3.21 6.63
CA LEU A 42 -5.72 -2.71 5.55
C LEU A 42 -5.88 -3.54 4.26
N SER A 43 -5.94 -4.87 4.38
CA SER A 43 -6.16 -5.74 3.22
C SER A 43 -7.47 -5.45 2.49
N LYS A 44 -8.56 -5.15 3.22
CA LYS A 44 -9.83 -4.75 2.60
C LYS A 44 -9.74 -3.38 1.95
N PHE A 45 -9.05 -2.43 2.58
CA PHE A 45 -8.84 -1.10 2.04
C PHE A 45 -8.09 -1.17 0.71
N ILE A 46 -6.96 -1.86 0.67
CA ILE A 46 -6.16 -2.03 -0.56
C ILE A 46 -6.95 -2.76 -1.65
N HIS A 47 -7.79 -3.73 -1.30
CA HIS A 47 -8.61 -4.45 -2.29
C HIS A 47 -9.56 -3.53 -3.07
N ASN A 48 -10.00 -2.42 -2.47
CA ASN A 48 -10.82 -1.40 -3.15
C ASN A 48 -10.05 -0.62 -4.24
N TYR A 49 -8.72 -0.73 -4.25
CA TYR A 49 -7.81 -0.08 -5.20
C TYR A 49 -7.05 -1.12 -6.03
N SER A 50 -7.64 -2.30 -6.25
CA SER A 50 -7.05 -3.38 -7.05
C SER A 50 -6.88 -3.02 -8.54
N ASP A 51 -7.49 -1.91 -8.98
CA ASP A 51 -7.29 -1.29 -10.29
C ASP A 51 -5.96 -0.55 -10.43
N ILE A 52 -5.33 -0.17 -9.31
CA ILE A 52 -4.08 0.62 -9.29
C ILE A 52 -2.98 0.01 -8.41
N VAL A 53 -3.31 -0.93 -7.53
CA VAL A 53 -2.36 -1.58 -6.61
C VAL A 53 -2.32 -3.08 -6.83
N GLU A 54 -1.12 -3.58 -7.08
CA GLU A 54 -0.80 -5.01 -7.07
C GLU A 54 -0.31 -5.41 -5.67
N THR A 55 -0.70 -6.59 -5.18
CA THR A 55 -0.21 -7.14 -3.91
C THR A 55 0.39 -8.53 -4.11
N LYS A 56 1.47 -8.83 -3.38
CA LYS A 56 2.09 -10.16 -3.33
C LYS A 56 2.38 -10.57 -1.89
N ILE A 57 2.39 -11.87 -1.62
CA ILE A 57 2.73 -12.43 -0.32
C ILE A 57 4.07 -13.17 -0.44
N ASP A 58 5.01 -12.86 0.44
CA ASP A 58 6.26 -13.59 0.61
C ASP A 58 6.10 -14.58 1.77
N GLU A 59 5.78 -15.83 1.43
CA GLU A 59 5.60 -16.95 2.38
C GLU A 59 6.93 -17.54 2.87
N LEU A 60 8.06 -17.18 2.25
CA LEU A 60 9.38 -17.68 2.67
C LEU A 60 9.84 -17.02 3.99
N ARG A 61 9.21 -15.90 4.37
CA ARG A 61 9.46 -15.20 5.63
C ARG A 61 8.54 -15.71 6.73
N GLN A 62 9.05 -15.74 7.96
CA GLN A 62 8.24 -16.02 9.15
C GLN A 62 8.27 -14.82 10.11
N PRO A 63 7.13 -14.11 10.31
CA PRO A 63 5.83 -14.34 9.66
C PRO A 63 5.83 -13.94 8.17
N PRO A 64 4.87 -14.45 7.35
CA PRO A 64 4.71 -14.03 5.97
C PRO A 64 4.55 -12.52 5.84
N VAL A 65 5.20 -11.93 4.83
CA VAL A 65 5.16 -10.49 4.59
C VAL A 65 4.37 -10.20 3.32
N VAL A 66 3.43 -9.26 3.42
CA VAL A 66 2.66 -8.80 2.26
C VAL A 66 3.32 -7.53 1.72
N TYR A 67 3.43 -7.45 0.40
CA TYR A 67 3.95 -6.30 -0.32
C TYR A 67 2.89 -5.72 -1.23
N ALA A 68 2.98 -4.42 -1.49
CA ALA A 68 2.14 -3.67 -2.41
C ALA A 68 3.00 -2.86 -3.39
N ARG A 69 2.51 -2.66 -4.62
CA ARG A 69 3.16 -1.84 -5.65
C ARG A 69 2.10 -1.19 -6.53
N LEU A 70 2.39 -0.01 -7.08
CA LEU A 70 1.55 0.63 -8.08
C LEU A 70 1.66 -0.08 -9.44
N ILE A 71 0.53 -0.23 -10.12
CA ILE A 71 0.50 -0.73 -11.50
C ILE A 71 1.09 0.38 -12.39
N GLN A 72 2.06 0.05 -13.24
CA GLN A 72 2.86 1.02 -14.02
C GLN A 72 2.07 1.84 -15.06
N ASP A 73 0.79 1.53 -15.29
CA ASP A 73 -0.09 2.19 -16.27
C ASP A 73 -1.01 3.27 -15.66
N TYR A 74 -0.76 3.74 -14.42
CA TYR A 74 -1.56 4.78 -13.75
C TYR A 74 -0.89 6.17 -13.74
#